data_AF-F4P282-F1
#
_entry.id   AF-F4P282-F1
#
_cell.length_a   1.000
_cell.length_b   1.000
_cell.length_c   1.000
_cell.angle_alpha   90.00
_cell.angle_beta   90.00
_cell.angle_gamma   90.00
#
_symmetry.space_group_name_H-M   'P 1'
#
loop_
_entity.id
_entity.type
_entity.pdbx_description
1 polymer ?
#
loop_
_entity_poly.entity_id
_entity_poly.type
_entity_poly.pdbx_seq_one_letter_code
_entity_poly.pdbx_strand_id
1 'polypeptide(L)'
;TLFKSVICKLCNKGVYKYLQPYSRKTTEDANRKFPCNVCGKSFTRKYNLDAHLRSHNNIKPYLCPECSDAFVRKHDLQRHVVSVH
;
A
#
# COMPACT_ATOMS: atom_id res chain seq x y z
N THR A 1 -16.88 8.70 -25.60
CA THR A 1 -17.67 7.74 -24.82
C THR A 1 -16.77 7.04 -23.80
N LEU A 2 -16.29 7.79 -22.79
CA LEU A 2 -15.24 7.33 -21.88
C LEU A 2 -15.82 6.58 -20.67
N PHE A 3 -15.47 5.30 -20.62
CA PHE A 3 -15.10 4.48 -19.46
C PHE A 3 -16.05 4.45 -18.25
N LYS A 4 -16.65 3.26 -18.14
CA LYS A 4 -17.53 2.72 -17.11
C LYS A 4 -16.91 2.90 -15.70
N SER A 5 -17.72 3.42 -14.78
CA SER A 5 -17.39 3.63 -13.38
C SER A 5 -17.20 2.32 -12.60
N VAL A 6 -16.22 2.26 -11.71
CA VAL A 6 -16.02 1.21 -10.69
C VAL A 6 -16.22 1.80 -9.29
N ILE A 7 -17.47 2.01 -8.90
CA ILE A 7 -17.85 2.61 -7.61
C ILE A 7 -17.26 1.80 -6.45
N CYS A 8 -16.59 2.46 -5.49
CA CYS A 8 -16.16 1.85 -4.24
C CYS A 8 -17.39 1.55 -3.37
N LYS A 9 -17.70 0.26 -3.17
CA LYS A 9 -18.89 -0.20 -2.43
C LYS A 9 -18.90 0.12 -0.93
N LEU A 10 -17.82 0.68 -0.37
CA LEU A 10 -17.71 1.01 1.06
C LEU A 10 -18.00 2.49 1.38
N CYS A 11 -17.95 3.40 0.41
CA CYS A 11 -18.09 4.84 0.69
C CYS A 11 -18.87 5.68 -0.35
N ASN A 12 -19.40 5.07 -1.41
CA ASN A 12 -20.18 5.73 -2.49
C ASN A 12 -19.63 7.09 -2.96
N LYS A 13 -18.30 7.26 -2.92
CA LYS A 13 -17.58 8.36 -3.57
C LYS A 13 -16.58 7.75 -4.54
N GLY A 14 -16.74 8.08 -5.82
CA GLY A 14 -15.81 7.67 -6.87
C GLY A 14 -14.50 8.43 -6.73
N VAL A 15 -13.38 7.71 -6.77
CA VAL A 15 -12.06 8.35 -6.84
C VAL A 15 -11.22 7.65 -7.90
N TYR A 16 -11.21 8.23 -9.09
CA TYR A 16 -10.12 8.08 -10.07
C TYR A 16 -9.62 9.48 -10.39
N LYS A 17 -8.30 9.58 -10.59
CA LYS A 17 -7.43 10.76 -10.49
C LYS A 17 -7.04 11.10 -9.06
N TYR A 18 -5.77 10.82 -8.77
CA TYR A 18 -4.82 11.71 -8.08
C TYR A 18 -5.46 12.92 -7.39
N LEU A 19 -6.18 12.71 -6.30
CA LEU A 19 -6.50 13.81 -5.40
C LEU A 19 -5.27 13.99 -4.52
N GLN A 20 -4.46 14.99 -4.85
CA GLN A 20 -3.45 15.54 -3.96
C GLN A 20 -4.18 16.21 -2.78
N PRO A 21 -3.96 15.78 -1.53
CA PRO A 21 -4.26 16.61 -0.38
C PRO A 21 -2.96 17.29 0.05
N TYR A 22 -3.00 18.62 0.12
CA TYR A 22 -2.01 19.49 0.75
C TYR A 22 -1.18 18.77 1.81
N SER A 23 0.07 18.47 1.46
CA SER A 23 0.98 17.75 2.33
C SER A 23 1.29 18.61 3.55
N ARG A 24 0.97 18.11 4.73
CA ARG A 24 1.59 18.61 5.96
C ARG A 24 3.09 18.33 5.79
N LYS A 25 3.87 19.37 5.48
CA LYS A 25 5.33 19.27 5.30
C LYS A 25 5.95 18.85 6.63
N THR A 26 6.04 17.56 6.88
CA THR A 26 6.88 17.04 7.96
C THR A 26 8.31 17.18 7.48
N THR A 27 9.08 18.03 8.17
CA THR A 27 10.51 18.28 7.97
C THR A 27 11.33 17.04 8.32
N GLU A 28 11.29 16.01 7.48
CA GLU A 28 12.22 14.89 7.55
C GLU A 28 12.62 14.45 6.13
N ASP A 29 13.72 15.04 5.68
CA ASP A 29 14.50 14.73 4.47
C ASP A 29 13.80 14.98 3.11
N ALA A 30 14.29 15.97 2.37
CA ALA A 30 13.83 16.33 1.03
C ALA A 30 13.89 15.19 -0.01
N ASN A 31 14.51 14.05 0.34
CA ASN A 31 14.59 12.86 -0.50
C ASN A 31 13.39 11.90 -0.38
N ARG A 32 12.49 12.05 0.60
CA ARG A 32 11.29 11.19 0.75
C ARG A 32 10.09 11.77 0.00
N LYS A 33 9.93 11.37 -1.27
CA LYS A 33 8.95 11.95 -2.21
C LYS A 33 7.51 11.43 -2.07
N PHE A 34 7.27 10.32 -1.37
CA PHE A 34 5.99 9.62 -1.36
C PHE A 34 5.37 9.54 0.04
N PRO A 35 4.58 10.55 0.47
CA PRO A 35 3.91 10.55 1.76
C PRO A 35 2.68 9.64 1.80
N CYS A 36 2.47 8.98 2.93
CA CYS A 36 1.24 8.27 3.26
C CYS A 36 0.18 9.28 3.70
N ASN A 37 -0.96 9.28 3.02
CA ASN A 37 -2.10 10.13 3.35
C ASN A 37 -2.88 9.67 4.59
N VAL A 38 -2.63 8.46 5.09
CA VAL A 38 -3.30 7.92 6.29
C VAL A 38 -2.55 8.29 7.57
N CYS A 39 -1.22 8.11 7.60
CA CYS A 39 -0.41 8.33 8.81
C CYS A 39 0.72 9.35 8.66
N GLY A 40 0.89 9.97 7.49
CA GLY A 40 1.91 10.99 7.25
C GLY A 40 3.34 10.46 7.06
N LYS A 41 3.59 9.16 7.19
CA LYS A 41 4.91 8.56 6.94
C LYS A 41 5.33 8.74 5.48
N SER A 42 6.58 9.15 5.24
CA SER A 42 7.10 9.38 3.89
C SER A 42 8.10 8.32 3.46
N PHE A 43 8.03 7.94 2.17
CA PHE A 43 8.85 6.91 1.56
C PHE A 43 9.64 7.47 0.38
N THR A 44 10.84 6.93 0.15
CA THR A 44 11.72 7.31 -0.98
C THR A 44 11.26 6.72 -2.31
N ARG A 45 10.51 5.59 -2.28
CA ARG A 45 10.06 4.88 -3.49
C ARG A 45 8.56 4.58 -3.42
N LYS A 46 7.87 4.70 -4.55
CA LYS A 46 6.42 4.48 -4.65
C LYS A 46 5.99 3.07 -4.21
N TYR A 47 6.70 2.02 -4.64
CA TYR A 47 6.34 0.65 -4.26
C TYR A 47 6.42 0.40 -2.75
N ASN A 48 7.25 1.15 -2.02
CA ASN A 48 7.32 1.08 -0.56
C ASN A 48 6.08 1.72 0.07
N LEU A 49 5.61 2.86 -0.46
CA LEU A 49 4.34 3.46 -0.07
C LEU A 49 3.17 2.51 -0.35
N ASP A 50 3.11 1.91 -1.54
CA ASP A 50 2.03 0.98 -1.92
C ASP A 50 2.00 -0.25 -0.99
N ALA A 51 3.17 -0.81 -0.67
CA ALA A 51 3.27 -1.91 0.31
C ALA A 51 2.87 -1.47 1.73
N HIS A 52 3.21 -0.24 2.12
CA HIS A 52 2.78 0.32 3.40
C HIS A 52 1.26 0.54 3.47
N LEU A 53 0.62 1.01 2.39
CA LEU A 53 -0.84 1.16 2.37
C LEU A 53 -1.59 -0.17 2.57
N ARG A 54 -0.99 -1.29 2.15
CA ARG A 54 -1.55 -2.62 2.43
C ARG A 54 -1.59 -2.95 3.92
N SER A 55 -0.65 -2.44 4.73
CA SER A 55 -0.69 -2.66 6.18
C SER A 55 -1.81 -1.90 6.87
N HIS A 56 -2.25 -0.75 6.35
CA HIS A 56 -3.40 -0.03 6.89
C HIS A 56 -4.72 -0.79 6.68
N ASN A 57 -4.83 -1.51 5.56
CA ASN A 57 -6.04 -2.26 5.20
C ASN A 57 -5.95 -3.74 5.61
N ASN A 58 -4.91 -4.15 6.33
CA ASN A 58 -4.62 -5.56 6.66
C ASN A 58 -4.64 -6.49 5.43
N ILE A 59 -4.30 -5.97 4.24
CA ILE A 59 -4.30 -6.74 3.00
C ILE A 59 -2.98 -7.50 2.91
N LYS A 60 -3.06 -8.82 2.92
CA LYS A 60 -1.91 -9.73 2.79
C LYS A 60 -2.12 -10.65 1.58
N PRO A 61 -1.73 -10.21 0.37
CA PRO A 61 -2.08 -10.93 -0.85
C PRO A 61 -1.17 -12.13 -1.15
N TYR A 62 -0.12 -12.33 -0.36
CA TYR A 62 0.84 -13.41 -0.56
C TYR A 62 0.61 -14.48 0.50
N LEU A 63 -0.09 -15.54 0.13
CA LEU A 63 -0.37 -16.69 0.98
C LEU A 63 0.77 -17.71 0.88
N CYS A 64 1.15 -18.29 2.01
CA CYS A 64 2.05 -19.44 2.02
C CYS A 64 1.34 -20.66 1.41
N PRO A 65 1.99 -21.41 0.50
CA PRO A 65 1.39 -22.64 -0.04
C PRO A 65 1.44 -23.80 0.97
N GLU A 66 2.29 -23.73 1.99
CA GLU A 66 2.55 -24.82 2.94
C GLU A 66 1.91 -24.60 4.32
N CYS A 67 1.46 -23.38 4.61
CA CYS A 67 0.76 -23.06 5.86
C CYS A 67 -0.25 -21.92 5.65
N SER A 68 -0.97 -21.52 6.71
CA SER A 68 -2.01 -20.48 6.63
C SER A 68 -1.48 -19.04 6.75
N ASP A 69 -0.17 -18.85 6.78
CA ASP A 69 0.42 -17.52 6.94
C ASP A 69 0.30 -16.68 5.67
N ALA A 70 0.09 -15.38 5.88
CA ALA A 70 -0.11 -14.40 4.82
C ALA A 70 0.80 -13.18 5.02
N PHE A 71 1.39 -12.71 3.93
CA PHE A 71 2.40 -11.66 3.90
C PHE A 71 1.97 -10.48 3.04
N VAL A 72 2.46 -9.29 3.40
CA VAL A 72 2.20 -8.04 2.66
C VAL A 72 3.11 -7.93 1.42
N ARG A 73 4.30 -8.54 1.44
CA ARG A 73 5.28 -8.50 0.34
C ARG A 73 5.70 -9.91 -0.08
N LYS A 74 6.06 -10.06 -1.36
CA LYS A 74 6.52 -11.33 -1.94
C LYS A 74 7.82 -11.83 -1.32
N HIS A 75 8.81 -10.96 -1.10
CA HIS A 75 10.09 -11.38 -0.52
C HIS A 75 9.94 -11.83 0.94
N ASP A 76 8.96 -11.28 1.68
CA ASP A 76 8.67 -11.72 3.04
C ASP A 76 8.14 -13.17 3.03
N LEU A 77 7.23 -13.50 2.09
CA LEU A 77 6.78 -14.88 1.85
C LEU A 77 7.94 -15.79 1.42
N GLN A 78 8.77 -15.37 0.46
CA GLN A 78 9.88 -16.20 -0.02
C GLN A 78 10.86 -16.55 1.10
N ARG A 79 11.21 -15.56 1.94
CA ARG A 79 12.04 -15.80 3.12
C ARG A 79 11.35 -16.76 4.08
N HIS A 80 10.06 -16.57 4.36
CA HIS A 80 9.30 -17.47 5.22
C HIS A 80 9.37 -18.90 4.73
N VAL A 81 9.05 -19.15 3.45
CA VAL A 81 9.11 -20.49 2.85
C VAL A 81 10.49 -21.09 3.06
N VAL A 82 11.56 -20.43 2.62
CA VAL A 82 12.93 -20.98 2.74
C VAL A 82 13.41 -21.21 4.18
N SER A 83 12.91 -20.43 5.15
CA SER A 83 13.40 -20.48 6.54
C SER A 83 12.57 -21.37 7.47
N VAL A 84 11.32 -21.64 7.12
CA VAL A 84 10.35 -22.38 7.94
C VAL A 84 10.03 -23.75 7.33
N HIS A 85 10.10 -23.85 6.00
CA HIS A 85 9.80 -25.02 5.20
C HIS A 85 11.04 -25.46 4.40
#